data_AF-A0A1V5DK90-F1
#
_entry.id   AF-A0A1V5DK90-F1
#
_cell.length_a   1.000
_cell.length_b   1.000
_cell.length_c   1.000
_cell.angle_alpha   90.00
_cell.angle_beta   90.00
_cell.angle_gamma   90.00
#
_symmetry.space_group_name_H-M   'P 1'
#
loop_
_entity.id
_entity.type
_entity.pdbx_description
1 polymer ?
#
loop_
_entity_poly.entity_id
_entity_poly.type
_entity_poly.pdbx_seq_one_letter_code
_entity_poly.pdbx_strand_id
1 'polypeptide(L)'
;MECPQCSSKMFEEYDYVNRVKVMVCPKPTCLHRIYPDYPRRKGNEEVCYVCQRVFKVQQNDPSILCPECKEKAKRDRDHSAETDRTLKRGWNYTANDKSRMRRAV
;
A
#
# COMPACT_ATOMS: atom_id res chain seq x y z
N MET A 1 18.14 -11.53 18.79
CA MET A 1 16.82 -12.14 19.05
C MET A 1 16.81 -13.55 18.48
N GLU A 2 16.22 -14.51 19.18
CA GLU A 2 16.06 -15.89 18.70
C GLU A 2 14.67 -16.08 18.10
N CYS A 3 14.59 -16.93 17.07
CA CYS A 3 13.32 -17.29 16.45
C CYS A 3 12.48 -18.16 17.40
N PRO A 4 11.21 -17.79 17.68
CA PRO A 4 10.37 -18.55 18.61
C PRO A 4 9.97 -19.93 18.09
N GLN A 5 10.11 -20.21 16.79
CA GLN A 5 9.75 -21.50 16.19
C GLN A 5 10.91 -22.51 16.12
N CYS A 6 12.14 -22.05 15.95
CA CYS A 6 13.27 -22.94 15.66
C CYS A 6 14.57 -22.56 16.38
N SER A 7 14.48 -21.63 17.35
CA SER A 7 15.56 -21.11 18.19
C SER A 7 16.79 -20.60 17.45
N SER A 8 16.65 -20.34 16.15
CA SER A 8 17.76 -19.87 15.32
C SER A 8 17.94 -18.37 15.50
N LYS A 9 19.18 -17.90 15.49
CA LYS A 9 19.49 -16.47 15.59
C LYS A 9 18.90 -15.73 14.38
N MET A 10 18.00 -14.79 14.65
CA MET A 10 17.39 -13.96 13.61
C MET A 10 18.28 -12.79 13.26
N PHE A 11 18.11 -12.24 12.05
CA PHE A 11 18.80 -11.03 11.58
C PHE A 11 17.79 -9.93 11.22
N GLU A 12 18.24 -8.69 11.25
CA GLU A 12 17.45 -7.52 10.89
C GLU A 12 17.48 -7.30 9.37
N GLU A 13 16.31 -7.03 8.79
CA GLU A 13 16.11 -6.63 7.40
C GLU A 13 15.12 -5.46 7.36
N TYR A 14 15.05 -4.76 6.23
CA TYR A 14 14.11 -3.66 6.02
C TYR A 14 13.08 -4.02 4.95
N ASP A 15 11.80 -4.01 5.33
CA ASP A 15 10.70 -4.19 4.40
C ASP A 15 10.41 -2.87 3.69
N TYR A 16 10.79 -2.76 2.43
CA TYR A 16 10.58 -1.56 1.62
C TYR A 16 9.11 -1.27 1.28
N VAL A 17 8.26 -2.28 1.26
CA VAL A 17 6.83 -2.14 0.96
C VAL A 17 6.13 -1.48 2.14
N ASN A 18 6.41 -1.98 3.34
CA ASN A 18 5.81 -1.49 4.58
C ASN A 18 6.62 -0.35 5.23
N ARG A 19 7.85 -0.10 4.76
CA ARG A 19 8.81 0.88 5.30
C ARG A 19 9.13 0.66 6.79
N VAL A 20 9.22 -0.60 7.21
CA VAL A 20 9.48 -0.99 8.61
C VAL A 20 10.65 -1.95 8.73
N LYS A 21 11.29 -1.98 9.91
CA LYS A 21 12.26 -3.01 10.24
C LYS A 21 11.55 -4.34 10.49
N VAL A 22 12.15 -5.43 10.02
CA VAL A 22 11.66 -6.80 10.19
C VAL A 22 12.80 -7.71 10.65
N MET A 23 12.54 -8.57 11.62
CA MET A 23 13.44 -9.64 12.00
C MET A 23 13.11 -10.87 11.16
N VAL A 24 14.09 -11.44 10.48
CA VAL A 24 13.92 -12.59 9.60
C VAL A 24 14.70 -13.80 10.14
N CYS A 25 14.05 -14.96 10.14
CA CYS A 25 14.70 -16.23 10.42
C CYS A 25 15.49 -16.69 9.19
N PRO A 26 16.79 -17.03 9.33
CA PRO A 26 17.61 -17.47 8.20
C PRO A 26 17.31 -18.90 7.74
N LYS A 27 16.63 -19.71 8.57
CA LYS A 27 16.29 -21.09 8.18
C LYS A 27 15.23 -21.07 7.08
N PRO A 28 15.53 -21.59 5.87
CA PRO A 28 14.60 -21.54 4.74
C PRO A 28 13.32 -22.35 4.98
N THR A 29 13.36 -23.31 5.89
CA THR A 29 12.21 -24.13 6.28
C THR A 29 11.32 -23.48 7.35
N CYS A 30 11.82 -22.50 8.09
CA CYS A 30 11.07 -21.85 9.16
C CYS A 30 10.25 -20.66 8.63
N LEU A 31 10.84 -19.85 7.74
CA LEU A 31 10.22 -18.67 7.11
C LEU A 31 9.63 -17.64 8.09
N HIS A 32 9.94 -17.75 9.39
CA HIS A 32 9.38 -16.90 10.42
C HIS A 32 9.91 -15.46 10.31
N ARG A 33 9.00 -14.50 10.41
CA ARG A 33 9.29 -13.07 10.39
C ARG A 33 8.59 -12.38 11.55
N ILE A 34 9.27 -11.44 12.19
CA ILE A 34 8.71 -10.62 13.28
C ILE A 34 8.83 -9.16 12.87
N TYR A 35 7.71 -8.45 12.86
CA TYR A 35 7.69 -7.01 12.61
C TYR A 35 7.55 -6.26 13.94
N PRO A 36 8.67 -5.84 14.59
CA PRO A 36 8.62 -5.22 15.91
C PRO A 36 7.89 -3.87 15.91
N ASP A 37 8.07 -3.08 14.85
CA ASP A 37 7.51 -1.73 14.72
C ASP A 37 6.14 -1.72 14.02
N TYR A 38 5.69 -2.88 13.53
CA TYR A 38 4.40 -2.96 12.86
C TYR A 38 3.28 -3.11 13.90
N PRO A 39 2.23 -2.26 13.85
CA PRO A 39 1.16 -2.31 14.84
C PRO A 39 0.52 -3.71 14.85
N ARG A 40 0.57 -4.38 16.01
CA ARG A 40 -0.18 -5.63 16.20
C ARG A 40 -1.66 -5.29 16.22
N ARG A 41 -2.36 -5.62 15.14
CA ARG A 41 -3.81 -5.44 15.01
C ARG A 41 -4.53 -6.33 16.04
N LYS A 42 -5.42 -5.77 16.86
CA LYS A 42 -6.32 -6.58 17.70
C LYS A 42 -7.68 -6.70 17.03
N GLY A 43 -8.05 -7.93 16.64
CA GLY A 43 -9.39 -8.25 16.13
C GLY A 43 -9.77 -7.42 14.90
N ASN A 44 -10.57 -6.37 15.11
CA ASN A 44 -11.17 -5.54 14.07
C ASN A 44 -10.40 -4.24 13.81
N GLU A 45 -9.09 -4.21 14.04
CA GLU A 45 -8.26 -3.02 13.85
C GLU A 45 -7.47 -3.11 12.53
N GLU A 46 -7.45 -2.03 11.76
CA GLU A 46 -6.64 -1.89 10.55
C GLU A 46 -5.72 -0.67 10.63
N VAL A 47 -4.70 -0.65 9.77
CA VAL A 47 -3.74 0.45 9.67
C VAL A 47 -4.05 1.23 8.40
N CYS A 48 -4.24 2.54 8.53
CA CYS A 48 -4.49 3.41 7.39
C CYS A 48 -3.25 3.48 6.50
N TYR A 49 -3.39 3.17 5.22
CA TYR A 49 -2.28 3.20 4.27
C TYR A 49 -1.61 4.59 4.14
N VAL A 50 -2.38 5.67 4.28
CA VAL A 50 -1.90 7.04 4.09
C VAL A 50 -1.19 7.60 5.32
N CYS A 51 -1.82 7.49 6.49
CA CYS A 51 -1.32 8.11 7.72
C CYS A 51 -0.73 7.14 8.72
N GLN A 52 -0.73 5.84 8.41
CA GLN A 52 -0.22 4.74 9.25
C GLN A 52 -0.86 4.65 10.64
N ARG A 53 -2.00 5.32 10.86
CA ARG A 53 -2.74 5.24 12.13
C ARG A 53 -3.57 3.96 12.18
N VAL A 54 -3.61 3.34 13.36
CA VAL A 54 -4.52 2.22 13.66
C VAL A 54 -5.93 2.77 13.88
N PHE A 55 -6.94 2.15 13.28
CA PHE A 55 -8.34 2.49 13.46
C PHE A 55 -9.21 1.23 13.51
N LYS A 56 -10.38 1.33 14.14
CA LYS A 56 -11.34 0.23 14.23
C LYS A 56 -12.18 0.16 12.95
N VAL A 57 -12.26 -1.04 12.39
CA VAL A 57 -13.07 -1.38 11.23
C VAL A 57 -14.40 -1.95 11.71
N GLN A 58 -15.51 -1.46 11.15
CA GLN A 58 -16.81 -2.09 11.34
C GLN A 58 -16.91 -3.31 10.41
N GLN A 59 -17.59 -4.37 10.85
CA GLN A 59 -17.53 -5.73 10.30
C GLN A 59 -17.85 -5.91 8.78
N ASN A 60 -18.17 -4.85 8.03
CA ASN A 60 -18.56 -4.92 6.62
C ASN A 60 -17.86 -3.91 5.70
N ASP A 61 -16.81 -3.19 6.14
CA ASP A 61 -16.12 -2.21 5.28
C ASP A 61 -14.59 -2.40 5.38
N PRO A 62 -13.98 -3.33 4.60
CA PRO A 62 -12.53 -3.51 4.54
C PRO A 62 -11.89 -2.33 3.80
N SER A 63 -11.88 -1.17 4.44
CA SER A 63 -11.32 0.06 3.91
C SER A 63 -9.90 0.23 4.44
N ILE A 64 -8.90 0.11 3.57
CA ILE A 64 -7.48 0.38 3.89
C ILE A 64 -7.19 1.83 4.30
N LEU A 65 -8.19 2.72 4.27
CA LEU A 65 -8.10 4.12 4.68
C LEU A 65 -8.92 4.35 5.94
N CYS A 66 -8.34 5.08 6.90
CA CYS A 66 -9.09 5.57 8.05
C CYS A 66 -10.17 6.57 7.59
N PRO A 67 -11.22 6.81 8.40
CA PRO A 67 -12.31 7.72 8.05
C PRO A 67 -11.82 9.12 7.63
N GLU A 68 -10.81 9.67 8.32
CA GLU A 68 -10.25 10.98 7.98
C GLU A 68 -9.62 11.01 6.58
N CYS A 69 -8.82 9.99 6.23
CA CYS A 69 -8.19 9.90 4.92
C CYS A 69 -9.20 9.57 3.83
N LYS A 70 -10.25 8.78 4.13
CA LYS A 70 -11.36 8.48 3.23
C LYS A 70 -12.15 9.75 2.88
N GLU A 71 -12.44 10.58 3.88
CA GLU A 71 -13.14 11.86 3.68
C GLU A 71 -12.29 12.89 2.93
N LYS A 72 -10.98 12.97 3.20
CA LYS A 72 -10.06 13.79 2.40
C LYS A 72 -10.04 13.35 0.94
N ALA A 73 -9.89 12.05 0.69
CA ALA A 73 -9.87 11.50 -0.67
C ALA A 73 -11.19 11.74 -1.42
N LYS A 74 -12.35 11.75 -0.74
CA LYS A 74 -13.63 12.14 -1.35
C LYS A 74 -13.64 13.63 -1.71
N ARG A 75 -13.24 14.51 -0.79
CA ARG A 75 -13.19 15.96 -1.06
C ARG A 75 -12.26 16.31 -2.20
N ASP A 76 -11.09 15.67 -2.29
CA ASP A 76 -10.15 15.88 -3.38
C ASP A 76 -10.74 15.41 -4.73
N ARG A 77 -11.51 14.31 -4.73
CA ARG A 77 -12.25 13.86 -5.91
C ARG A 77 -13.36 14.84 -6.31
N ASP A 78 -14.12 15.36 -5.35
CA ASP A 78 -15.20 16.31 -5.62
C ASP A 78 -14.65 17.66 -6.13
N HIS A 79 -13.54 18.15 -5.57
CA HIS A 79 -12.83 19.33 -6.08
C HIS A 79 -12.27 19.13 -7.49
N SER A 80 -11.79 17.91 -7.80
CA SER A 80 -11.36 17.58 -9.17
C SER A 80 -12.54 17.46 -10.14
N ALA A 81 -13.72 17.05 -9.69
CA ALA A 81 -14.92 17.00 -10.53
C ALA A 81 -15.49 18.40 -10.83
N GLU A 82 -15.31 19.36 -9.92
CA GLU A 82 -15.69 20.77 -10.12
C GLU A 82 -14.74 21.50 -11.07
N THR A 83 -13.45 21.13 -11.09
CA THR A 83 -12.47 21.66 -12.07
C THR A 83 -12.48 20.92 -13.43
N ASP A 84 -12.91 19.66 -13.49
CA ASP A 84 -13.04 18.89 -14.75
C ASP A 84 -14.19 19.40 -15.64
N ARG A 85 -15.23 20.03 -15.06
CA ARG A 85 -16.32 20.65 -15.84
C ARG A 85 -15.90 21.92 -16.58
N THR A 86 -14.87 22.62 -16.13
CA THR A 86 -14.37 23.84 -16.79
C THR A 86 -13.25 23.56 -17.80
N LEU A 87 -12.67 22.35 -17.81
CA LEU A 87 -11.54 21.98 -18.68
C LEU A 87 -11.91 20.99 -19.81
N LYS A 88 -13.20 20.72 -20.06
CA LYS A 88 -13.67 20.00 -21.26
C LYS A 88 -13.97 20.94 -22.44
N ARG A 89 -12.97 21.68 -22.89
CA ARG A 89 -12.89 22.13 -24.29
C ARG A 89 -11.46 21.97 -24.79
N GLY A 90 -11.13 20.77 -25.26
CA GLY A 90 -10.09 20.59 -26.26
C GLY A 90 -8.94 19.66 -25.92
N TRP A 91 -9.21 18.36 -25.71
CA TRP A 91 -8.18 17.31 -25.91
C TRP A 91 -8.84 16.05 -26.49
N ASN A 92 -8.91 15.98 -27.83
CA ASN A 92 -9.25 14.74 -28.55
C ASN A 92 -7.98 13.88 -28.67
N TYR A 93 -7.83 12.89 -27.79
CA TYR A 93 -6.82 11.83 -27.95
C TYR A 93 -7.42 10.67 -28.75
N THR A 94 -7.30 10.72 -30.08
CA THR A 94 -7.26 9.51 -30.91
C THR A 94 -5.91 9.42 -31.59
N ALA A 95 -4.87 9.14 -30.80
CA ALA A 95 -3.60 8.65 -31.31
C ALA A 95 -3.56 7.13 -31.06
N ASN A 96 -4.10 6.37 -32.01
CA ASN A 96 -3.77 4.97 -32.18
C ASN A 96 -3.14 4.86 -33.56
N ASP A 97 -1.81 4.98 -33.63
CA ASP A 97 -1.10 4.39 -34.76
C ASP A 97 0.11 3.61 -34.23
N LYS A 98 0.09 2.33 -34.58
CA LYS A 98 1.00 1.31 -34.07
C LYS A 98 2.38 1.55 -34.67
N SER A 99 3.34 1.73 -33.79
CA SER A 99 4.76 1.59 -34.06
C SER A 99 5.05 0.22 -34.69
N ARG A 100 5.42 0.20 -35.98
CA ARG A 100 6.16 -0.91 -36.58
C ARG A 100 7.38 -0.38 -37.32
N MET A 101 8.48 -0.23 -36.58
CA MET A 101 9.81 -0.13 -37.16
C MET A 101 10.12 -1.40 -37.96
N ARG A 102 10.54 -1.24 -39.21
CA ARG A 102 11.54 -2.11 -39.85
C ARG A 102 12.52 -1.22 -40.60
N ARG A 103 13.80 -1.33 -40.25
CA ARG A 103 14.95 -0.70 -40.91
C ARG A 103 15.18 -1.30 -42.31
N ALA A 104 15.87 -0.51 -43.13
CA ALA A 104 16.29 -0.77 -44.50
C ALA A 104 17.27 -1.94 -44.68
N VAL A 105 17.24 -2.55 -45.87
CA VAL A 105 18.38 -2.67 -46.80
C VAL A 105 17.86 -2.35 -48.19
#